data_AF-A0A954HLH0-F1
#
_entry.id   AF-A0A954HLH0-F1
#
_cell.length_a   1.000
_cell.length_b   1.000
_cell.length_c   1.000
_cell.angle_alpha   90.00
_cell.angle_beta   90.00
_cell.angle_gamma   90.00
#
_symmetry.space_group_name_H-M   'P 1'
#
loop_
_entity.id
_entity.type
_entity.pdbx_description
1 polymer ?
#
loop_
_entity_poly.entity_id
_entity_poly.type
_entity_poly.pdbx_seq_one_letter_code
_entity_poly.pdbx_strand_id
1 'polypeptide(L)'
;MLVGVIAGLGGIVFQLAGHVVVEYTSVAIAGYSPPEAKGEAAEEEQDELALAPLEASNEGATAEPDDLDVSPPEAETDATTVEAHDTPVFSPWLLIAVMTGGGLVSGILVYTFAPEAEGHGTDAAIDAFHNKRGIINWRVPIVKTLASAITLGTCGSGGREGPIAQIGASFGSYLGSVLNLSARDRRILLAAGMGAGVGAVFRAPLAGALFAAEILYSDSEFEAEVFVPAATASIIGYSVFRLWLPESIRHEPLFGFPSTPFLTGSPLELIPYAVLAVILVAVGAFYIKT
;
A
#
# COMPACT_ATOMS: atom_id res chain seq x y z
N MET A 1 20.31 -10.29 -4.80
CA MET A 1 19.50 -11.29 -4.07
C MET A 1 19.29 -10.92 -2.60
N LEU A 2 20.35 -10.85 -1.79
CA LEU A 2 20.23 -10.58 -0.34
C LEU A 2 19.51 -9.25 -0.03
N VAL A 3 19.81 -8.17 -0.77
CA VAL A 3 19.08 -6.89 -0.66
C VAL A 3 17.58 -7.07 -0.85
N GLY A 4 17.17 -7.86 -1.86
CA GLY A 4 15.76 -8.14 -2.12
C GLY A 4 15.08 -8.85 -0.96
N VAL A 5 15.71 -9.88 -0.40
CA VAL A 5 15.17 -10.60 0.77
C VAL A 5 14.98 -9.66 1.96
N ILE A 6 16.01 -8.87 2.29
CA ILE A 6 15.96 -7.94 3.42
C ILE A 6 14.90 -6.85 3.19
N ALA A 7 14.83 -6.29 1.98
CA ALA A 7 13.82 -5.28 1.63
C ALA A 7 12.39 -5.84 1.68
N GLY A 8 12.18 -7.08 1.21
CA GLY A 8 10.88 -7.77 1.30
C GLY A 8 10.44 -8.01 2.74
N LEU A 9 11.35 -8.48 3.60
CA LEU A 9 11.10 -8.60 5.04
C LEU A 9 10.83 -7.24 5.69
N GLY A 10 11.58 -6.20 5.31
CA GLY A 10 11.35 -4.83 5.74
C GLY A 10 9.95 -4.31 5.36
N GLY A 11 9.48 -4.64 4.16
CA GLY A 11 8.11 -4.35 3.71
C GLY A 11 7.05 -5.05 4.56
N ILE A 12 7.27 -6.32 4.93
CA ILE A 12 6.37 -7.06 5.84
C ILE A 12 6.30 -6.38 7.20
N VAL A 13 7.46 -6.05 7.79
CA VAL A 13 7.54 -5.36 9.08
C VAL A 13 6.85 -4.00 9.02
N PHE A 14 7.05 -3.25 7.93
CA PHE A 14 6.40 -1.95 7.75
C PHE A 14 4.87 -2.06 7.64
N GLN A 15 4.38 -3.04 6.88
CA GLN A 15 2.94 -3.31 6.75
C GLN A 15 2.32 -3.73 8.09
N LEU A 16 2.98 -4.61 8.84
CA LEU A 16 2.56 -5.04 10.17
C LEU A 16 2.52 -3.87 11.16
N ALA A 17 3.56 -3.05 11.19
CA ALA A 17 3.61 -1.87 12.05
C ALA A 17 2.45 -0.91 11.74
N GLY A 18 2.16 -0.67 10.45
CA GLY A 18 1.01 0.12 10.04
C GLY A 18 -0.32 -0.46 10.52
N HIS A 19 -0.53 -1.77 10.36
CA HIS A 19 -1.74 -2.44 10.81
C HIS A 19 -1.94 -2.30 12.33
N VAL A 20 -0.88 -2.56 13.11
CA VAL A 20 -0.91 -2.41 14.57
C VAL A 20 -1.25 -0.96 14.95
N VAL A 21 -0.65 0.04 14.31
CA VAL A 21 -1.00 1.44 14.63
C VAL A 21 -2.47 1.70 14.33
N VAL A 22 -2.99 1.31 13.17
CA VAL A 22 -4.41 1.53 12.82
C VAL A 22 -5.35 0.89 13.84
N GLU A 23 -5.08 -0.36 14.21
CA GLU A 23 -5.88 -1.14 15.14
C GLU A 23 -5.91 -0.50 16.54
N TYR A 24 -4.75 -0.12 17.07
CA TYR A 24 -4.65 0.45 18.41
C TYR A 24 -4.92 1.97 18.48
N THR A 25 -5.14 2.64 17.35
CA THR A 25 -5.43 4.08 17.32
C THR A 25 -6.78 4.34 16.68
N SER A 26 -6.87 4.34 15.35
CA SER A 26 -8.07 4.66 14.61
C SER A 26 -9.25 3.76 14.98
N VAL A 27 -9.02 2.44 15.09
CA VAL A 27 -10.08 1.48 15.46
C VAL A 27 -10.38 1.55 16.96
N ALA A 28 -9.40 1.23 17.82
CA ALA A 28 -9.64 1.10 19.26
C ALA A 28 -10.00 2.41 19.96
N ILE A 29 -9.41 3.53 19.53
CA ILE A 29 -9.62 4.83 20.17
C ILE A 29 -10.80 5.52 19.50
N ALA A 30 -10.77 5.71 18.18
CA ALA A 30 -11.76 6.54 17.49
C ALA A 30 -13.02 5.81 17.00
N GLY A 31 -13.10 4.48 17.16
CA GLY A 31 -14.22 3.68 16.65
C GLY A 31 -14.30 3.66 15.13
N TYR A 32 -13.18 3.92 14.43
CA TYR A 32 -13.14 3.90 12.98
C TYR A 32 -13.07 2.45 12.51
N SER A 33 -14.12 1.98 11.84
CA SER A 33 -14.06 0.72 11.10
C SER A 33 -13.59 1.03 9.68
N PRO A 34 -12.35 0.70 9.30
CA PRO A 34 -11.96 0.82 7.91
C PRO A 34 -12.92 -0.04 7.07
N PRO A 35 -13.49 0.49 5.97
CA PRO A 35 -14.22 -0.35 5.04
C PRO A 35 -13.27 -1.48 4.62
N GLU A 36 -13.78 -2.72 4.59
CA GLU A 36 -13.04 -3.81 3.96
C GLU A 36 -12.59 -3.33 2.59
N ALA A 37 -11.38 -3.73 2.14
CA ALA A 37 -10.88 -3.43 0.81
C ALA A 37 -11.70 -4.20 -0.25
N LYS A 38 -13.00 -3.92 -0.30
CA LYS A 38 -13.87 -4.19 -1.41
C LYS A 38 -13.39 -3.23 -2.48
N GLY A 39 -12.85 -3.77 -3.57
CA GLY A 39 -12.79 -2.98 -4.80
C GLY A 39 -14.19 -2.40 -5.07
N GLU A 40 -14.24 -1.31 -5.83
CA GLU A 40 -15.47 -0.57 -6.19
C GLU A 40 -16.62 -1.46 -6.75
N ALA A 41 -16.40 -2.75 -6.99
CA ALA A 41 -17.40 -3.74 -7.38
C ALA A 41 -18.47 -4.09 -6.33
N ALA A 42 -18.25 -3.88 -5.03
CA ALA A 42 -19.19 -4.34 -4.01
C ALA A 42 -20.28 -3.32 -3.61
N GLU A 43 -20.13 -2.05 -4.01
CA GLU A 43 -21.18 -1.04 -3.82
C GLU A 43 -22.34 -1.26 -4.80
N GLU A 44 -22.08 -1.78 -6.00
CA GLU A 44 -23.11 -2.03 -7.01
C GLU A 44 -23.97 -3.29 -6.71
N GLU A 45 -23.43 -4.33 -6.07
CA GLU A 45 -24.20 -5.54 -5.75
C GLU A 45 -25.30 -5.29 -4.69
N GLN A 46 -25.09 -4.29 -3.81
CA GLN A 46 -26.12 -3.84 -2.86
C GLN A 46 -27.18 -2.94 -3.50
N ASP A 47 -26.79 -2.11 -4.49
CA ASP A 47 -27.73 -1.28 -5.24
C ASP A 47 -28.56 -2.09 -6.26
N GLU A 48 -28.00 -3.15 -6.85
CA GLU A 48 -28.71 -4.04 -7.78
C GLU A 48 -29.74 -4.92 -7.05
N LEU A 49 -29.44 -5.37 -5.82
CA LEU A 49 -30.39 -6.05 -4.93
C LEU A 49 -31.50 -5.11 -4.39
N ALA A 50 -31.25 -3.79 -4.33
CA ALA A 50 -32.25 -2.80 -3.95
C ALA A 50 -33.18 -2.39 -5.11
N LEU A 51 -32.85 -2.73 -6.35
CA LEU A 51 -33.56 -2.30 -7.58
C LEU A 51 -34.27 -3.43 -8.34
N ALA A 52 -34.31 -4.66 -7.83
CA ALA A 52 -35.07 -5.75 -8.45
C ALA A 52 -36.60 -5.46 -8.40
N PRO A 53 -37.32 -5.42 -9.54
CA PRO A 53 -38.75 -5.10 -9.55
C PRO A 53 -39.60 -6.20 -8.89
N LEU A 54 -40.58 -5.75 -8.11
CA LEU A 54 -41.72 -6.51 -7.61
C LEU A 54 -42.64 -6.98 -8.76
N GLU A 55 -42.20 -7.89 -9.62
CA GLU A 55 -43.04 -8.50 -10.65
C GLU A 55 -42.81 -10.02 -10.74
N ALA A 56 -43.44 -10.75 -9.82
CA ALA A 56 -43.82 -12.14 -10.03
C ALA A 56 -45.07 -12.47 -9.21
N SER A 57 -46.11 -11.64 -9.37
CA SER A 57 -47.47 -12.04 -9.03
C SER A 57 -48.25 -12.21 -10.32
N ASN A 58 -48.81 -13.42 -10.48
CA ASN A 58 -49.98 -13.74 -11.30
C ASN A 58 -49.73 -14.40 -12.68
N GLU A 59 -49.47 -15.70 -12.67
CA GLU A 59 -50.07 -16.62 -13.65
C GLU A 59 -50.56 -17.88 -12.92
N GLY A 60 -51.86 -18.15 -13.02
CA GLY A 60 -52.48 -19.37 -12.49
C GLY A 60 -52.92 -20.29 -13.63
N ALA A 61 -52.74 -21.60 -13.46
CA ALA A 61 -53.61 -22.64 -14.01
C ALA A 61 -53.32 -24.03 -13.41
N THR A 62 -54.23 -24.48 -12.53
CA THR A 62 -54.85 -25.83 -12.43
C THR A 62 -53.99 -27.11 -12.34
N ALA A 63 -54.02 -27.79 -11.17
CA ALA A 63 -54.56 -29.15 -10.97
C ALA A 63 -54.37 -29.61 -9.49
N GLU A 64 -55.30 -30.41 -8.99
CA GLU A 64 -55.55 -30.84 -7.59
C GLU A 64 -54.52 -31.85 -6.99
N PRO A 65 -54.59 -32.15 -5.66
CA PRO A 65 -53.45 -32.47 -4.81
C PRO A 65 -53.18 -33.97 -4.69
N ASP A 66 -51.90 -34.34 -4.52
CA ASP A 66 -51.53 -35.67 -4.04
C ASP A 66 -50.51 -35.53 -2.89
N ASP A 67 -50.86 -36.20 -1.80
CA ASP A 67 -50.24 -36.15 -0.49
C ASP A 67 -48.81 -36.70 -0.49
N LEU A 68 -47.83 -35.87 -0.13
CA LEU A 68 -46.56 -36.34 0.43
C LEU A 68 -46.18 -35.43 1.61
N ASP A 69 -46.60 -35.89 2.79
CA ASP A 69 -46.07 -35.51 4.11
C ASP A 69 -44.55 -35.74 4.14
N VAL A 70 -43.80 -34.65 4.05
CA VAL A 70 -42.37 -34.63 4.36
C VAL A 70 -42.09 -33.39 5.21
N SER A 71 -42.40 -33.50 6.49
CA SER A 71 -41.98 -32.54 7.51
C SER A 71 -40.44 -32.45 7.56
N PRO A 72 -39.80 -31.27 7.36
CA PRO A 72 -38.37 -31.12 7.57
C PRO A 72 -38.05 -31.01 9.08
N PRO A 73 -36.86 -31.47 9.53
CA PRO A 73 -36.52 -31.58 10.94
C PRO A 73 -36.29 -30.21 11.58
N GLU A 74 -36.76 -30.07 12.82
CA GLU A 74 -36.49 -28.93 13.70
C GLU A 74 -34.98 -28.80 13.92
N ALA A 75 -34.37 -27.74 13.36
CA ALA A 75 -33.00 -27.36 13.66
C ALA A 75 -32.99 -26.55 14.96
N GLU A 76 -32.51 -27.18 16.03
CA GLU A 76 -32.10 -26.53 17.27
C GLU A 76 -31.19 -25.33 16.94
N THR A 77 -31.66 -24.13 17.28
CA THR A 77 -30.85 -22.92 17.26
C THR A 77 -30.00 -22.91 18.53
N ASP A 78 -28.81 -23.52 18.45
CA ASP A 78 -27.79 -23.43 19.48
C ASP A 78 -27.29 -21.97 19.53
N ALA A 79 -27.84 -21.23 20.50
CA ALA A 79 -27.41 -19.89 20.86
C ALA A 79 -26.02 -19.95 21.49
N THR A 80 -25.00 -20.09 20.65
CA THR A 80 -23.64 -19.73 21.02
C THR A 80 -23.60 -18.21 21.13
N THR A 81 -23.68 -17.72 22.38
CA THR A 81 -23.38 -16.34 22.75
C THR A 81 -21.94 -16.02 22.34
N VAL A 82 -21.77 -15.53 21.12
CA VAL A 82 -20.57 -14.79 20.72
C VAL A 82 -20.58 -13.54 21.58
N GLU A 83 -19.60 -13.41 22.48
CA GLU A 83 -19.42 -12.19 23.25
C GLU A 83 -19.35 -11.02 22.26
N ALA A 84 -20.33 -10.13 22.32
CA ALA A 84 -20.33 -8.90 21.57
C ALA A 84 -19.16 -8.06 22.11
N HIS A 85 -18.05 -8.04 21.39
CA HIS A 85 -17.05 -6.99 21.57
C HIS A 85 -17.77 -5.67 21.30
N ASP A 86 -17.99 -4.86 22.33
CA ASP A 86 -18.46 -3.48 22.21
C ASP A 86 -17.55 -2.75 21.21
N THR A 87 -18.02 -2.59 19.97
CA THR A 87 -17.30 -1.79 18.99
C THR A 87 -17.42 -0.33 19.43
N PRO A 88 -16.31 0.39 19.65
CA PRO A 88 -16.36 1.76 20.10
C PRO A 88 -17.18 2.60 19.12
N VAL A 89 -18.12 3.39 19.64
CA VAL A 89 -18.94 4.29 18.82
C VAL A 89 -18.03 5.29 18.12
N PHE A 90 -18.13 5.38 16.80
CA PHE A 90 -17.31 6.26 15.99
C PHE A 90 -17.40 7.72 16.45
N SER A 91 -16.23 8.33 16.71
CA SER A 91 -16.12 9.73 17.15
C SER A 91 -15.15 10.52 16.27
N PRO A 92 -15.66 11.42 15.39
CA PRO A 92 -14.81 12.23 14.52
C PRO A 92 -13.79 13.10 15.26
N TRP A 93 -14.16 13.64 16.42
CA TRP A 93 -13.27 14.48 17.24
C TRP A 93 -12.07 13.70 17.78
N LEU A 94 -12.27 12.42 18.04
CA LEU A 94 -11.22 11.55 18.55
C LEU A 94 -10.24 11.14 17.44
N LEU A 95 -10.71 11.01 16.20
CA LEU A 95 -9.82 10.91 15.04
C LEU A 95 -8.90 12.13 14.92
N ILE A 96 -9.43 13.34 15.12
CA ILE A 96 -8.64 14.58 15.11
C ILE A 96 -7.54 14.54 16.19
N ALA A 97 -7.86 14.03 17.38
CA ALA A 97 -6.88 13.87 18.45
C ALA A 97 -5.83 12.80 18.10
N VAL A 98 -6.24 11.67 17.52
CA VAL A 98 -5.36 10.58 17.08
C VAL A 98 -4.38 11.07 16.00
N MET A 99 -4.86 11.78 14.97
CA MET A 99 -3.97 12.32 13.92
C MET A 99 -2.97 13.33 14.47
N THR A 100 -3.40 14.19 15.40
CA THR A 100 -2.54 15.23 16.00
C THR A 100 -1.48 14.58 16.89
N GLY A 101 -1.88 13.61 17.71
CA GLY A 101 -0.97 12.84 18.55
C GLY A 101 0.02 12.02 17.74
N GLY A 102 -0.44 11.34 16.68
CA GLY A 102 0.42 10.59 15.77
C GLY A 102 1.47 11.45 15.09
N GLY A 103 1.08 12.63 14.58
CA GLY A 103 2.00 13.60 14.01
C GLY A 103 3.03 14.09 15.02
N LEU A 104 2.61 14.42 16.26
CA LEU A 104 3.52 14.85 17.32
C LEU A 104 4.52 13.77 17.72
N VAL A 105 4.04 12.53 17.93
CA VAL A 105 4.91 11.40 18.30
C VAL A 105 5.87 11.06 17.17
N SER A 106 5.40 11.03 15.92
CA SER A 106 6.23 10.82 14.74
C SER A 106 7.32 11.89 14.62
N GLY A 107 6.96 13.17 14.80
CA GLY A 107 7.91 14.28 14.80
C GLY A 107 8.97 14.14 15.90
N ILE A 108 8.56 13.90 17.15
CA ILE A 108 9.51 13.69 18.27
C ILE A 108 10.45 12.53 17.96
N LEU A 109 9.94 11.42 17.44
CA LEU A 109 10.74 10.24 17.11
C LEU A 109 11.81 10.57 16.04
N VAL A 110 11.41 11.22 14.94
CA VAL A 110 12.34 11.56 13.86
C VAL A 110 13.39 12.57 14.32
N TYR A 111 12.97 13.70 14.88
CA TYR A 111 13.88 14.78 15.26
C TYR A 111 14.80 14.42 16.44
N THR A 112 14.44 13.43 17.26
CA THR A 112 15.28 12.97 18.38
C THR A 112 16.28 11.88 17.97
N PHE A 113 15.88 10.90 17.14
CA PHE A 113 16.67 9.69 16.91
C PHE A 113 17.36 9.61 15.54
N ALA A 114 16.72 10.12 14.48
CA ALA A 114 17.28 10.12 13.13
C ALA A 114 16.65 11.24 12.29
N PRO A 115 17.18 12.48 12.38
CA PRO A 115 16.70 13.60 11.56
C PRO A 115 16.77 13.32 10.06
N GLU A 116 17.64 12.41 9.61
CA GLU A 116 17.73 12.01 8.20
C GLU A 116 16.52 11.20 7.72
N ALA A 117 15.64 10.76 8.63
CA ALA A 117 14.38 10.11 8.32
C ALA A 117 13.22 11.10 8.09
N GLU A 118 13.47 12.40 8.10
CA GLU A 118 12.47 13.44 7.80
C GLU A 118 11.89 13.32 6.38
N GLY A 119 10.70 13.90 6.18
CA GLY A 119 10.08 14.09 4.87
C GLY A 119 9.63 12.79 4.21
N HIS A 120 9.52 12.82 2.88
CA HIS A 120 9.09 11.65 2.09
C HIS A 120 10.10 10.49 2.20
N GLY A 121 11.40 10.81 2.21
CA GLY A 121 12.50 9.85 2.35
C GLY A 121 13.22 9.52 1.04
N THR A 122 12.57 9.73 -0.12
CA THR A 122 13.22 9.66 -1.45
C THR A 122 14.36 10.66 -1.54
N ASP A 123 14.15 11.90 -1.13
CA ASP A 123 15.16 12.96 -1.19
C ASP A 123 16.41 12.61 -0.38
N ALA A 124 16.23 12.03 0.81
CA ALA A 124 17.33 11.56 1.65
C ALA A 124 18.09 10.40 1.00
N ALA A 125 17.41 9.51 0.26
CA ALA A 125 18.05 8.43 -0.49
C ALA A 125 18.81 8.97 -1.73
N ILE A 126 18.24 9.93 -2.45
CA ILE A 126 18.88 10.61 -3.59
C ILE A 126 20.11 11.39 -3.12
N ASP A 127 20.01 12.12 -2.02
CA ASP A 127 21.14 12.83 -1.40
C ASP A 127 22.22 11.84 -0.94
N ALA A 128 21.83 10.71 -0.35
CA ALA A 128 22.79 9.68 0.03
C ALA A 128 23.52 9.10 -1.19
N PHE A 129 22.80 8.87 -2.28
CA PHE A 129 23.36 8.40 -3.55
C PHE A 129 24.39 9.40 -4.10
N HIS A 130 24.00 10.66 -4.30
CA HIS A 130 24.87 11.66 -4.94
C HIS A 130 25.98 12.15 -4.02
N ASN A 131 25.63 12.58 -2.80
CA ASN A 131 26.51 13.38 -1.95
C ASN A 131 27.18 12.58 -0.83
N LYS A 132 26.59 11.46 -0.38
CA LYS A 132 27.11 10.68 0.76
C LYS A 132 27.73 9.34 0.38
N ARG A 133 28.19 9.19 -0.87
CA ARG A 133 28.84 7.97 -1.39
C ARG A 133 27.98 6.70 -1.22
N GLY A 134 26.65 6.85 -1.22
CA GLY A 134 25.69 5.78 -0.98
C GLY A 134 25.62 5.30 0.48
N ILE A 135 26.04 6.10 1.47
CA ILE A 135 25.99 5.73 2.90
C ILE A 135 24.70 6.28 3.54
N ILE A 136 23.95 5.39 4.16
CA ILE A 136 22.80 5.71 5.01
C ILE A 136 23.03 5.10 6.40
N ASN A 137 22.70 5.86 7.44
CA ASN A 137 22.85 5.42 8.83
C ASN A 137 21.90 4.26 9.16
N TRP A 138 22.38 3.24 9.88
CA TRP A 138 21.60 2.02 10.20
C TRP A 138 20.33 2.28 11.04
N ARG A 139 20.26 3.42 11.73
CA ARG A 139 19.10 3.85 12.52
C ARG A 139 17.94 4.33 11.66
N VAL A 140 18.23 4.87 10.47
CA VAL A 140 17.25 5.44 9.55
C VAL A 140 16.12 4.46 9.20
N PRO A 141 16.37 3.20 8.76
CA PRO A 141 15.28 2.31 8.39
C PRO A 141 14.37 2.01 9.58
N ILE A 142 14.91 1.85 10.79
CA ILE A 142 14.12 1.59 12.00
C ILE A 142 13.24 2.78 12.35
N VAL A 143 13.83 3.98 12.42
CA VAL A 143 13.10 5.21 12.75
C VAL A 143 12.07 5.52 11.66
N LYS A 144 12.42 5.38 10.39
CA LYS A 144 11.50 5.62 9.26
C LYS A 144 10.32 4.65 9.27
N THR A 145 10.56 3.36 9.50
CA THR A 145 9.48 2.37 9.62
C THR A 145 8.49 2.77 10.71
N LEU A 146 8.98 3.10 11.91
CA LEU A 146 8.13 3.47 13.03
C LEU A 146 7.41 4.80 12.81
N ALA A 147 8.13 5.84 12.42
CA ALA A 147 7.56 7.17 12.18
C ALA A 147 6.50 7.15 11.07
N SER A 148 6.77 6.46 9.96
CA SER A 148 5.82 6.35 8.85
C SER A 148 4.65 5.44 9.19
N ALA A 149 4.84 4.36 9.96
CA ALA A 149 3.73 3.53 10.45
C ALA A 149 2.81 4.33 11.37
N ILE A 150 3.36 5.13 12.28
CA ILE A 150 2.60 6.03 13.15
C ILE A 150 1.85 7.05 12.30
N THR A 151 2.56 7.79 11.45
CA THR A 151 1.97 8.86 10.63
C THR A 151 0.83 8.33 9.76
N LEU A 152 1.06 7.25 9.01
CA LEU A 152 0.05 6.69 8.10
C LEU A 152 -1.06 5.98 8.87
N GLY A 153 -0.74 5.28 9.95
CA GLY A 153 -1.72 4.54 10.75
C GLY A 153 -2.67 5.44 11.54
N THR A 154 -2.22 6.63 11.93
CA THR A 154 -3.06 7.67 12.55
C THR A 154 -3.70 8.61 11.52
N CYS A 155 -3.87 8.17 10.27
CA CYS A 155 -4.51 8.92 9.19
C CYS A 155 -3.80 10.22 8.76
N GLY A 156 -2.48 10.31 8.92
CA GLY A 156 -1.68 11.39 8.37
C GLY A 156 -1.64 11.34 6.85
N SER A 157 -1.62 12.52 6.21
CA SER A 157 -1.50 12.64 4.76
C SER A 157 -0.10 12.20 4.30
N GLY A 158 -0.04 11.13 3.50
CA GLY A 158 1.21 10.61 2.94
C GLY A 158 1.05 9.27 2.24
N GLY A 159 2.07 8.89 1.47
CA GLY A 159 2.15 7.60 0.78
C GLY A 159 3.13 6.64 1.44
N ARG A 160 3.01 5.34 1.12
CA ARG A 160 3.98 4.30 1.51
C ARG A 160 5.26 4.33 0.66
N GLU A 161 5.22 4.97 -0.50
CA GLU A 161 6.29 5.00 -1.51
C GLU A 161 7.61 5.55 -0.97
N GLY A 162 7.60 6.79 -0.48
CA GLY A 162 8.80 7.42 0.05
C GLY A 162 9.45 6.64 1.20
N PRO A 163 8.68 6.28 2.25
CA PRO A 163 9.19 5.49 3.36
C PRO A 163 9.80 4.15 2.92
N ILE A 164 9.11 3.38 2.09
CA ILE A 164 9.61 2.06 1.69
C ILE A 164 10.83 2.16 0.77
N ALA A 165 10.89 3.18 -0.08
CA ALA A 165 12.07 3.48 -0.88
C ALA A 165 13.28 3.76 0.02
N GLN A 166 13.14 4.62 1.05
CA GLN A 166 14.23 4.94 1.97
C GLN A 166 14.64 3.75 2.85
N ILE A 167 13.68 2.96 3.34
CA ILE A 167 13.94 1.75 4.12
C ILE A 167 14.74 0.74 3.26
N GLY A 168 14.29 0.50 2.03
CA GLY A 168 14.99 -0.34 1.07
C GLY A 168 16.39 0.17 0.74
N ALA A 169 16.52 1.47 0.47
CA ALA A 169 17.80 2.15 0.25
C ALA A 169 18.79 1.90 1.38
N SER A 170 18.29 2.03 2.62
CA SER A 170 19.09 1.86 3.83
C SER A 170 19.65 0.46 3.96
N PHE A 171 18.85 -0.57 3.67
CA PHE A 171 19.32 -1.96 3.68
C PHE A 171 20.35 -2.23 2.59
N GLY A 172 20.13 -1.71 1.37
CA GLY A 172 21.11 -1.80 0.29
C GLY A 172 22.44 -1.12 0.62
N SER A 173 22.36 0.10 1.17
CA SER A 173 23.50 0.88 1.64
C SER A 173 24.27 0.18 2.76
N TYR A 174 23.55 -0.34 3.76
CA TYR A 174 24.12 -1.06 4.90
C TYR A 174 24.85 -2.31 4.43
N LEU A 175 24.23 -3.12 3.56
CA LEU A 175 24.86 -4.32 3.03
C LEU A 175 26.13 -3.98 2.23
N GLY A 176 26.08 -2.96 1.37
CA GLY A 176 27.25 -2.50 0.64
C GLY A 176 28.38 -2.02 1.56
N SER A 177 28.04 -1.44 2.70
CA SER A 177 29.02 -1.00 3.71
C SER A 177 29.63 -2.16 4.49
N VAL A 178 28.82 -3.15 4.91
CA VAL A 178 29.29 -4.36 5.59
C VAL A 178 30.22 -5.19 4.71
N LEU A 179 29.91 -5.26 3.40
CA LEU A 179 30.74 -5.95 2.41
C LEU A 179 31.97 -5.14 1.96
N ASN A 180 32.20 -3.94 2.53
CA ASN A 180 33.29 -3.03 2.17
C ASN A 180 33.36 -2.75 0.66
N LEU A 181 32.21 -2.58 0.00
CA LEU A 181 32.14 -2.33 -1.42
C LEU A 181 32.59 -0.90 -1.78
N SER A 182 32.93 -0.71 -3.05
CA SER A 182 33.21 0.61 -3.60
C SER A 182 31.98 1.53 -3.46
N ALA A 183 32.20 2.85 -3.50
CA ALA A 183 31.10 3.81 -3.47
C ALA A 183 30.11 3.60 -4.63
N ARG A 184 30.60 3.18 -5.80
CA ARG A 184 29.78 2.88 -6.97
C ARG A 184 28.89 1.65 -6.73
N ASP A 185 29.46 0.54 -6.28
CA ASP A 185 28.69 -0.68 -6.05
C ASP A 185 27.69 -0.52 -4.90
N ARG A 186 28.07 0.23 -3.86
CA ARG A 186 27.15 0.55 -2.76
C ARG A 186 25.98 1.42 -3.23
N ARG A 187 26.22 2.39 -4.12
CA ARG A 187 25.16 3.19 -4.77
C ARG A 187 24.19 2.31 -5.56
N ILE A 188 24.73 1.34 -6.32
CA ILE A 188 23.91 0.36 -7.04
C ILE A 188 23.08 -0.49 -6.06
N LEU A 189 23.66 -0.98 -4.97
CA LEU A 189 22.90 -1.75 -3.96
C LEU A 189 21.85 -0.90 -3.24
N LEU A 190 22.15 0.36 -2.93
CA LEU A 190 21.21 1.32 -2.36
C LEU A 190 20.00 1.48 -3.30
N ALA A 191 20.24 1.80 -4.57
CA ALA A 191 19.17 1.99 -5.55
C ALA A 191 18.38 0.68 -5.80
N ALA A 192 19.08 -0.46 -5.91
CA ALA A 192 18.42 -1.76 -6.00
C ALA A 192 17.55 -2.07 -4.76
N GLY A 193 17.96 -1.60 -3.59
CA GLY A 193 17.17 -1.66 -2.36
C GLY A 193 15.91 -0.80 -2.41
N MET A 194 16.02 0.43 -2.92
CA MET A 194 14.86 1.32 -3.15
C MET A 194 13.82 0.61 -4.02
N GLY A 195 14.25 0.11 -5.18
CA GLY A 195 13.37 -0.59 -6.11
C GLY A 195 12.77 -1.85 -5.52
N ALA A 196 13.54 -2.60 -4.74
CA ALA A 196 13.05 -3.79 -4.08
C ALA A 196 11.99 -3.52 -3.01
N GLY A 197 12.15 -2.45 -2.24
CA GLY A 197 11.14 -2.03 -1.27
C GLY A 197 9.83 -1.62 -1.94
N VAL A 198 9.92 -0.72 -2.93
CA VAL A 198 8.76 -0.23 -3.69
C VAL A 198 8.07 -1.40 -4.41
N GLY A 199 8.79 -2.18 -5.22
CA GLY A 199 8.18 -3.27 -5.97
C GLY A 199 7.60 -4.38 -5.09
N ALA A 200 8.13 -4.59 -3.88
CA ALA A 200 7.55 -5.52 -2.90
C ALA A 200 6.20 -5.02 -2.36
N VAL A 201 6.15 -3.81 -1.82
CA VAL A 201 4.94 -3.26 -1.16
C VAL A 201 3.84 -2.95 -2.18
N PHE A 202 4.19 -2.44 -3.36
CA PHE A 202 3.24 -2.12 -4.42
C PHE A 202 2.86 -3.33 -5.29
N ARG A 203 3.41 -4.51 -5.01
CA ARG A 203 3.19 -5.74 -5.80
C ARG A 203 3.52 -5.57 -7.29
N ALA A 204 4.47 -4.70 -7.60
CA ALA A 204 4.84 -4.31 -8.96
C ALA A 204 6.36 -4.32 -9.14
N PRO A 205 7.00 -5.49 -9.30
CA PRO A 205 8.46 -5.60 -9.30
C PRO A 205 9.15 -4.84 -10.42
N LEU A 206 8.56 -4.83 -11.62
CA LEU A 206 9.11 -4.13 -12.78
C LEU A 206 9.02 -2.61 -12.58
N ALA A 207 7.90 -2.12 -12.04
CA ALA A 207 7.74 -0.71 -11.71
C ALA A 207 8.76 -0.27 -10.65
N GLY A 208 8.98 -1.08 -9.61
CA GLY A 208 10.03 -0.81 -8.61
C GLY A 208 11.44 -0.73 -9.21
N ALA A 209 11.75 -1.58 -10.19
CA ALA A 209 13.04 -1.57 -10.88
C ALA A 209 13.25 -0.32 -11.74
N LEU A 210 12.22 0.09 -12.49
CA LEU A 210 12.23 1.32 -13.29
C LEU A 210 12.33 2.55 -12.39
N PHE A 211 11.51 2.60 -11.34
CA PHE A 211 11.55 3.64 -10.32
C PHE A 211 12.98 3.82 -9.76
N ALA A 212 13.66 2.74 -9.39
CA ALA A 212 15.03 2.83 -8.88
C ALA A 212 16.06 3.37 -9.88
N ALA A 213 15.86 3.15 -11.17
CA ALA A 213 16.75 3.60 -12.22
C ALA A 213 16.48 5.06 -12.65
N GLU A 214 15.27 5.56 -12.45
CA GLU A 214 14.82 6.89 -12.89
C GLU A 214 14.82 7.93 -11.75
N ILE A 215 14.40 7.55 -10.54
CA ILE A 215 14.13 8.50 -9.44
C ILE A 215 15.38 9.28 -8.96
N LEU A 216 16.57 8.82 -9.34
CA LEU A 216 17.83 9.42 -8.92
C LEU A 216 18.14 10.72 -9.68
N TYR A 217 17.57 10.91 -10.87
CA TYR A 217 17.88 12.05 -11.73
C TYR A 217 16.67 12.95 -11.95
N SER A 218 16.95 14.25 -12.08
CA SER A 218 15.93 15.25 -12.43
C SER A 218 15.73 15.39 -13.95
N ASP A 219 16.77 15.06 -14.72
CA ASP A 219 16.71 15.00 -16.18
C ASP A 219 16.27 13.59 -16.63
N SER A 220 15.99 13.42 -17.92
CA SER A 220 15.62 12.13 -18.53
C SER A 220 16.77 11.11 -18.61
N GLU A 221 17.67 11.16 -17.63
CA GLU A 221 18.77 10.23 -17.42
C GLU A 221 18.28 8.96 -16.74
N PHE A 222 18.89 7.83 -17.10
CA PHE A 222 18.51 6.50 -16.64
C PHE A 222 19.75 5.76 -16.17
N GLU A 223 19.79 5.33 -14.90
CA GLU A 223 20.90 4.51 -14.40
C GLU A 223 20.81 3.07 -14.93
N ALA A 224 21.30 2.84 -16.14
CA ALA A 224 21.25 1.53 -16.79
C ALA A 224 21.94 0.42 -15.98
N GLU A 225 22.96 0.77 -15.21
CA GLU A 225 23.69 -0.17 -14.35
C GLU A 225 22.87 -0.62 -13.13
N VAL A 226 21.90 0.19 -12.71
CA VAL A 226 21.01 -0.11 -11.57
C VAL A 226 19.87 -1.03 -11.99
N PHE A 227 19.41 -0.93 -13.24
CA PHE A 227 18.18 -1.61 -13.68
C PHE A 227 18.20 -3.12 -13.45
N VAL A 228 19.24 -3.83 -13.91
CA VAL A 228 19.32 -5.30 -13.76
C VAL A 228 19.43 -5.71 -12.28
N PRO A 229 20.31 -5.11 -11.45
CA PRO A 229 20.34 -5.34 -10.01
C PRO A 229 18.99 -5.05 -9.31
N ALA A 230 18.34 -3.93 -9.65
CA ALA A 230 17.07 -3.51 -9.06
C ALA A 230 15.93 -4.45 -9.46
N ALA A 231 15.83 -4.85 -10.73
CA ALA A 231 14.85 -5.83 -11.20
C ALA A 231 15.01 -7.15 -10.45
N THR A 232 16.24 -7.65 -10.34
CA THR A 232 16.53 -8.89 -9.61
C THR A 232 16.17 -8.77 -8.13
N ALA A 233 16.58 -7.67 -7.48
CA ALA A 233 16.28 -7.44 -6.07
C ALA A 233 14.77 -7.27 -5.84
N SER A 234 14.06 -6.61 -6.75
CA SER A 234 12.64 -6.36 -6.63
C SER A 234 11.77 -7.59 -6.87
N ILE A 235 12.14 -8.45 -7.83
CA ILE A 235 11.45 -9.73 -8.01
C ILE A 235 11.59 -10.58 -6.74
N ILE A 236 12.79 -10.61 -6.14
CA ILE A 236 13.04 -11.36 -4.91
C ILE A 236 12.31 -10.73 -3.72
N GLY A 237 12.36 -9.40 -3.58
CA GLY A 237 11.66 -8.69 -2.51
C GLY A 237 10.16 -8.92 -2.56
N TYR A 238 9.55 -8.83 -3.74
CA TYR A 238 8.15 -9.18 -3.94
C TYR A 238 7.88 -10.66 -3.66
N SER A 239 8.76 -11.57 -4.11
CA SER A 239 8.62 -13.00 -3.85
C SER A 239 8.66 -13.32 -2.36
N VAL A 240 9.44 -12.60 -1.56
CA VAL A 240 9.44 -12.73 -0.09
C VAL A 240 8.18 -12.10 0.52
N PHE A 241 7.84 -10.89 0.10
CA PHE A 241 6.69 -10.16 0.62
C PHE A 241 5.37 -10.92 0.42
N ARG A 242 5.17 -11.52 -0.76
CA ARG A 242 3.95 -12.28 -1.07
C ARG A 242 3.78 -13.58 -0.27
N LEU A 243 4.85 -14.13 0.30
CA LEU A 243 4.75 -15.34 1.14
C LEU A 243 4.06 -15.04 2.48
N TRP A 244 4.12 -13.79 2.93
CA TRP A 244 3.41 -13.34 4.13
C TRP A 244 1.93 -13.03 3.87
N LEU A 245 1.54 -12.77 2.62
CA LEU A 245 0.15 -12.49 2.28
C LEU A 245 -0.72 -13.76 2.39
N PRO A 246 -1.98 -13.63 2.86
CA PRO A 246 -2.98 -14.69 2.79
C PRO A 246 -3.13 -15.23 1.37
N GLU A 247 -3.43 -16.52 1.24
CA GLU A 247 -3.56 -17.19 -0.07
C GLU A 247 -4.59 -16.49 -0.97
N SER A 248 -5.69 -16.01 -0.40
CA SER A 248 -6.77 -15.33 -1.12
C SER A 248 -6.29 -14.10 -1.89
N ILE A 249 -5.46 -13.26 -1.26
CA ILE A 249 -5.03 -11.97 -1.83
C ILE A 249 -3.61 -12.02 -2.41
N ARG A 250 -2.93 -13.17 -2.36
CA ARG A 250 -1.50 -13.27 -2.73
C ARG A 250 -1.23 -12.89 -4.19
N HIS A 251 -2.18 -13.18 -5.07
CA HIS A 251 -2.07 -12.99 -6.51
C HIS A 251 -2.83 -11.75 -7.00
N GLU A 252 -3.53 -11.07 -6.11
CA GLU A 252 -4.33 -9.91 -6.48
C GLU A 252 -3.43 -8.67 -6.61
N PRO A 253 -3.72 -7.79 -7.58
CA PRO A 253 -3.08 -6.49 -7.63
C PRO A 253 -3.39 -5.70 -6.35
N LEU A 254 -2.50 -4.79 -5.98
CA LEU A 254 -2.72 -3.97 -4.78
C LEU A 254 -3.96 -3.07 -4.91
N PHE A 255 -4.21 -2.61 -6.12
CA PHE A 255 -5.40 -1.87 -6.52
C PHE A 255 -6.24 -2.81 -7.39
N GLY A 256 -7.51 -3.01 -7.04
CA GLY A 256 -8.39 -3.96 -7.73
C GLY A 256 -8.56 -3.66 -9.22
N PHE A 257 -9.19 -4.60 -9.93
CA PHE A 257 -9.62 -4.34 -11.31
C PHE A 257 -10.94 -3.57 -11.29
N PRO A 258 -11.10 -2.52 -12.11
CA PRO A 258 -12.41 -1.95 -12.32
C PRO A 258 -13.34 -2.99 -12.95
N SER A 259 -14.58 -3.03 -12.46
CA SER A 259 -15.64 -3.94 -12.91
C SER A 259 -15.99 -3.73 -14.40
N THR A 260 -15.67 -2.55 -14.93
CA THR A 260 -15.90 -2.20 -16.33
C THR A 260 -14.63 -2.46 -17.15
N PRO A 261 -14.68 -3.36 -18.16
CA PRO A 261 -13.54 -3.54 -19.05
C PRO A 261 -13.31 -2.23 -19.83
N PHE A 262 -12.06 -1.76 -19.84
CA PHE A 262 -11.61 -0.64 -20.68
C PHE A 262 -11.67 -1.05 -22.16
N LEU A 263 -12.87 -1.15 -22.71
CA LEU A 263 -13.11 -1.33 -24.13
C LEU A 263 -13.23 0.06 -24.73
N THR A 264 -12.10 0.62 -25.20
CA THR A 264 -12.15 1.79 -26.08
C THR A 264 -12.84 1.35 -27.37
N GLY A 265 -14.12 1.67 -27.50
CA GLY A 265 -14.92 1.31 -28.67
C GLY A 265 -14.49 2.08 -29.91
N SER A 266 -13.90 3.27 -29.72
CA SER A 266 -13.42 4.14 -30.79
C SER A 266 -12.09 4.83 -30.43
N PRO A 267 -11.15 5.02 -31.38
CA PRO A 267 -9.93 5.80 -31.15
C PRO A 267 -10.16 7.26 -30.74
N LEU A 268 -11.35 7.80 -31.00
CA LEU A 268 -11.73 9.17 -30.63
C LEU A 268 -11.85 9.36 -29.11
N GLU A 269 -12.05 8.28 -28.35
CA GLU A 269 -12.05 8.32 -26.88
C GLU A 269 -10.68 8.68 -26.30
N LEU A 270 -9.59 8.64 -27.10
CA LEU A 270 -8.27 9.14 -26.69
C LEU A 270 -8.20 10.66 -26.57
N ILE A 271 -9.10 11.40 -27.23
CA ILE A 271 -9.14 12.87 -27.17
C ILE A 271 -9.39 13.37 -25.75
N PRO A 272 -10.45 12.95 -25.03
CA PRO A 272 -10.65 13.37 -23.65
C PRO A 272 -9.50 12.94 -22.72
N TYR A 273 -8.87 11.78 -22.94
CA TYR A 273 -7.67 11.38 -22.18
C TYR A 273 -6.46 12.29 -22.45
N ALA A 274 -6.26 12.73 -23.70
CA ALA A 274 -5.20 13.69 -24.03
C ALA A 274 -5.46 15.07 -23.40
N VAL A 275 -6.72 15.53 -23.40
CA VAL A 275 -7.12 16.77 -22.71
C VAL A 275 -6.88 16.63 -21.20
N LEU A 276 -7.28 15.50 -20.60
CA LEU A 276 -7.03 15.22 -19.20
C LEU A 276 -5.53 15.21 -18.89
N ALA A 277 -4.69 14.61 -19.73
CA ALA A 277 -3.24 14.61 -19.57
C ALA A 277 -2.68 16.04 -19.55
N VAL A 278 -3.14 16.93 -20.43
CA VAL A 278 -2.73 18.35 -20.43
C VAL A 278 -3.15 19.05 -19.13
N ILE A 279 -4.37 18.80 -18.65
CA ILE A 279 -4.86 19.35 -17.38
C ILE A 279 -4.00 18.85 -16.21
N LEU A 280 -3.71 17.55 -16.14
CA LEU A 280 -2.89 16.96 -15.09
C LEU A 280 -1.46 17.52 -15.10
N VAL A 281 -0.86 17.72 -16.26
CA VAL A 281 0.45 18.39 -16.39
C VAL A 281 0.39 19.82 -15.85
N ALA A 282 -0.65 20.59 -16.19
CA ALA A 282 -0.80 21.96 -15.72
C ALA A 282 -1.00 22.02 -14.19
N VAL A 283 -1.85 21.16 -13.63
CA VAL A 283 -2.10 21.07 -12.19
C VAL A 283 -0.84 20.62 -11.45
N GLY A 284 -0.14 19.60 -11.95
CA GLY A 284 1.13 19.14 -11.36
C GLY A 284 2.20 20.22 -11.37
N ALA A 285 2.35 20.93 -12.49
CA ALA A 285 3.30 22.04 -12.59
C ALA A 285 2.96 23.21 -11.66
N PHE A 286 1.67 23.43 -11.36
CA PHE A 286 1.23 24.41 -10.36
C PHE A 286 1.52 23.92 -8.94
N TYR A 287 1.18 22.67 -8.62
CA TYR A 287 1.38 22.06 -7.31
C TYR A 287 2.85 22.03 -6.87
N ILE A 288 3.78 21.77 -7.79
CA ILE A 288 5.22 21.76 -7.48
C ILE A 288 5.74 23.17 -7.14
N LYS A 289 5.09 24.23 -7.62
CA LYS A 289 5.51 25.62 -7.40
C LYS A 289 4.96 26.25 -6.12
N THR A 290 3.88 25.70 -5.56
CA THR A 290 3.22 26.18 -4.33
C THR A 290 3.80 25.50 -3.11
#